data_AF-A9QQ66-F1
#
_entry.id   AF-A9QQ66-F1
#
_cell.length_a   1.000
_cell.length_b   1.000
_cell.length_c   1.000
_cell.angle_alpha   90.00
_cell.angle_beta   90.00
_cell.angle_gamma   90.00
#
_symmetry.space_group_name_H-M   'P 1'
#
loop_
_entity.id
_entity.type
_entity.pdbx_description
1 polymer ?
#
loop_
_entity_poly.entity_id
_entity_poly.type
_entity_poly.pdbx_seq_one_letter_code
_entity_poly.pdbx_strand_id
1 'polypeptide(L)'
;VCSSVNSRDSENWYFSSTSIIKMRSILVKGVKSLQLVSSLHRNFGVCSVLMVNKAATDPIQKLFLDKLKEYNKLSSSQGGKLVDITPEKQKEYDETFNNLKKSYGADKGDFSQFPTFTFQEPKLDPINMKDNA
;
A
#
# COMPACT_ATOMS: atom_id res chain seq x y z
N VAL A 1 -24.77 21.87 -44.95
CA VAL A 1 -26.11 21.43 -45.39
C VAL A 1 -25.95 20.78 -46.76
N CYS A 2 -26.59 19.63 -46.95
CA CYS A 2 -26.35 18.57 -47.94
C CYS A 2 -25.96 18.99 -49.37
N SER A 3 -25.09 18.19 -49.99
CA SER A 3 -25.12 17.99 -51.44
C SER A 3 -24.74 16.56 -51.80
N SER A 4 -25.69 15.92 -52.49
CA SER A 4 -25.55 14.80 -53.43
C SER A 4 -25.49 13.38 -52.86
N VAL A 5 -26.69 12.88 -52.62
CA VAL A 5 -27.10 11.47 -52.67
C VAL A 5 -27.12 10.97 -54.13
N ASN A 6 -26.74 9.69 -54.28
CA ASN A 6 -26.98 8.74 -55.39
C ASN A 6 -26.15 8.82 -56.68
N SER A 7 -25.30 7.80 -56.86
CA SER A 7 -25.55 6.74 -57.86
C SER A 7 -24.45 5.69 -57.81
N ARG A 8 -24.78 4.47 -57.36
CA ARG A 8 -24.07 3.24 -57.75
C ARG A 8 -24.84 1.99 -57.28
N ASP A 9 -25.99 1.78 -57.90
CA ASP A 9 -26.64 0.46 -57.94
C ASP A 9 -26.34 -0.18 -59.30
N SER A 10 -25.60 -1.29 -59.30
CA SER A 10 -25.80 -2.36 -60.27
C SER A 10 -25.18 -3.68 -59.76
N GLU A 11 -26.09 -4.52 -59.23
CA GLU A 11 -26.15 -5.98 -59.43
C GLU A 11 -25.12 -6.91 -58.77
N ASN A 12 -25.45 -7.26 -57.53
CA ASN A 12 -25.78 -8.62 -57.08
C ASN A 12 -25.42 -9.82 -57.99
N TRP A 13 -24.41 -10.61 -57.59
CA TRP A 13 -24.41 -12.08 -57.76
C TRP A 13 -23.83 -12.73 -56.49
N TYR A 14 -24.71 -13.13 -55.57
CA TYR A 14 -24.38 -14.03 -54.47
C TYR A 14 -24.64 -15.47 -54.90
N PHE A 15 -23.60 -16.30 -54.92
CA PHE A 15 -23.76 -17.75 -54.86
C PHE A 15 -22.72 -18.38 -53.92
N SER A 16 -23.18 -18.63 -52.69
CA SER A 16 -22.80 -19.70 -51.76
C SER A 16 -21.33 -20.20 -51.72
N SER A 17 -20.53 -19.72 -50.76
CA SER A 17 -19.27 -20.39 -50.37
C SER A 17 -18.94 -20.28 -48.86
N THR A 18 -19.94 -20.19 -47.99
CA THR A 18 -19.73 -19.99 -46.54
C THR A 18 -19.46 -21.26 -45.74
N SER A 19 -19.36 -22.44 -46.36
CA SER A 19 -19.18 -23.71 -45.61
C SER A 19 -17.72 -24.19 -45.48
N ILE A 20 -16.80 -23.85 -46.39
CA ILE A 20 -15.45 -24.46 -46.38
C ILE A 20 -14.49 -23.73 -45.41
N ILE A 21 -14.69 -22.42 -45.17
CA ILE A 21 -13.76 -21.61 -44.38
C ILE A 21 -13.97 -21.82 -42.86
N LYS A 22 -15.17 -22.23 -42.41
CA LYS A 22 -15.48 -22.36 -40.98
C LYS A 22 -14.95 -23.65 -40.34
N MET A 23 -14.77 -24.73 -41.12
CA MET A 23 -14.32 -26.04 -40.64
C MET A 23 -12.82 -26.11 -40.26
N ARG A 24 -11.96 -25.27 -40.86
CA ARG A 24 -10.52 -25.24 -40.53
C ARG A 24 -10.20 -24.57 -39.18
N SER A 25 -11.12 -23.76 -38.63
CA SER A 25 -10.89 -23.02 -37.38
C SER A 25 -11.15 -23.82 -36.10
N ILE A 26 -11.94 -24.89 -36.19
CA ILE A 26 -12.34 -25.72 -35.03
C ILE A 26 -11.30 -26.82 -34.77
N LEU A 27 -10.70 -27.39 -35.81
CA LEU A 27 -9.73 -28.48 -35.70
C LEU A 27 -8.40 -28.05 -35.04
N VAL A 28 -7.94 -26.82 -35.29
CA VAL A 28 -6.67 -26.31 -34.72
C VAL A 28 -6.81 -25.86 -33.25
N LYS A 29 -8.03 -25.57 -32.77
CA LYS A 29 -8.29 -25.21 -31.36
C LYS A 29 -8.22 -26.43 -30.44
N GLY A 30 -8.59 -27.62 -30.92
CA GLY A 30 -8.59 -28.87 -30.13
C GLY A 30 -7.19 -29.47 -29.91
N VAL A 31 -6.25 -29.27 -30.85
CA VAL A 31 -4.88 -29.81 -30.71
C VAL A 31 -4.04 -29.00 -29.72
N LYS A 32 -4.32 -27.69 -29.58
CA LYS A 32 -3.63 -26.81 -28.62
C LYS A 32 -4.02 -27.09 -27.17
N SER A 33 -5.28 -27.44 -26.91
CA SER A 33 -5.73 -27.79 -25.55
C SER A 33 -5.14 -29.13 -25.09
N LEU A 34 -5.06 -30.12 -25.98
CA LEU A 34 -4.54 -31.46 -25.63
C LEU A 34 -3.04 -31.46 -25.30
N GLN A 35 -2.25 -30.63 -25.98
CA GLN A 35 -0.81 -30.41 -25.67
C GLN A 35 -0.60 -29.70 -24.32
N LEU A 36 -1.54 -28.84 -23.93
CA LEU A 36 -1.51 -28.10 -22.67
C LEU A 36 -1.76 -29.05 -21.48
N VAL A 37 -2.73 -29.98 -21.58
CA VAL A 37 -3.02 -30.94 -20.49
C VAL A 37 -1.86 -31.91 -20.23
N SER A 38 -1.14 -32.35 -21.28
CA SER A 38 0.02 -33.25 -21.11
C SER A 38 1.22 -32.55 -20.44
N SER A 39 1.39 -31.25 -20.71
CA SER A 39 2.44 -30.41 -20.13
C SER A 39 2.15 -30.04 -18.66
N LEU A 40 0.87 -29.90 -18.30
CA LEU A 40 0.42 -29.69 -16.92
C LEU A 40 0.62 -30.92 -16.04
N HIS A 41 0.46 -32.14 -16.58
CA HIS A 41 0.73 -33.38 -15.84
C HIS A 41 2.22 -33.58 -15.52
N ARG A 42 3.13 -33.07 -16.35
CA ARG A 42 4.59 -33.18 -16.11
C ARG A 42 5.14 -32.11 -15.16
N ASN A 43 4.41 -31.02 -14.94
CA ASN A 43 4.80 -29.93 -14.03
C ASN A 43 4.01 -29.92 -12.71
N PHE A 44 3.33 -31.01 -12.37
CA PHE A 44 2.53 -31.10 -11.14
C PHE A 44 3.35 -30.85 -9.85
N GLY A 45 4.63 -31.23 -9.85
CA GLY A 45 5.55 -30.98 -8.74
C GLY A 45 5.92 -29.50 -8.53
N VAL A 46 5.98 -28.69 -9.60
CA VAL A 46 6.20 -27.23 -9.48
C VAL A 46 4.93 -26.55 -8.98
N CYS A 47 3.77 -27.03 -9.40
CA CYS A 47 2.47 -26.56 -8.91
C CYS A 47 2.25 -26.89 -7.43
N SER A 48 2.83 -27.96 -6.89
CA SER A 48 2.65 -28.33 -5.47
C SER A 48 3.25 -27.29 -4.53
N VAL A 49 4.44 -26.75 -4.82
CA VAL A 49 5.06 -25.68 -4.04
C VAL A 49 4.20 -24.41 -4.05
N LEU A 50 3.57 -24.08 -5.19
CA LEU A 50 2.66 -22.94 -5.30
C LEU A 50 1.33 -23.17 -4.55
N MET A 51 0.86 -24.42 -4.47
CA MET A 51 -0.36 -24.79 -3.73
C MET A 51 -0.11 -24.88 -2.22
N VAL A 52 1.05 -25.41 -1.80
CA VAL A 52 1.48 -25.52 -0.39
C VAL A 52 1.78 -24.14 0.19
N ASN A 53 2.40 -23.22 -0.56
CA ASN A 53 2.57 -21.84 -0.08
C ASN A 53 1.26 -21.04 0.02
N LYS A 54 0.18 -21.50 -0.63
CA LYS A 54 -1.16 -20.89 -0.48
C LYS A 54 -1.92 -21.38 0.76
N ALA A 55 -1.59 -22.56 1.26
CA ALA A 55 -2.21 -23.15 2.43
C ALA A 55 -1.11 -23.46 3.46
N ALA A 56 -0.90 -22.55 4.40
CA ALA A 56 -0.03 -22.78 5.56
C ALA A 56 -0.42 -24.14 6.18
N THR A 57 0.48 -25.11 6.06
CA THR A 57 0.25 -26.51 6.43
C THR A 57 0.06 -26.68 7.93
N ASP A 58 0.59 -25.74 8.71
CA ASP A 58 0.40 -25.63 10.15
C ASP A 58 -0.68 -24.59 10.48
N PRO A 59 -1.73 -24.96 11.25
CA PRO A 59 -2.73 -24.02 11.77
C PRO A 59 -2.16 -22.77 12.43
N ILE A 60 -1.00 -22.88 13.11
CA ILE A 60 -0.35 -21.73 13.76
C ILE A 60 0.19 -20.75 12.72
N GLN A 61 0.86 -21.24 11.67
CA GLN A 61 1.38 -20.39 10.60
C GLN A 61 0.28 -19.67 9.83
N LYS A 62 -0.87 -20.34 9.64
CA LYS A 62 -2.06 -19.70 9.07
C LYS A 62 -2.51 -18.51 9.91
N LEU A 63 -2.57 -18.69 11.24
CA LEU A 63 -2.97 -17.64 12.16
C LEU A 63 -2.05 -16.41 12.08
N PHE A 64 -0.74 -16.63 12.02
CA PHE A 64 0.23 -15.55 11.84
C PHE A 64 0.04 -14.79 10.53
N LEU A 65 -0.14 -15.51 9.42
CA LEU A 65 -0.38 -14.89 8.11
C LEU A 65 -1.71 -14.12 8.10
N ASP A 66 -2.74 -14.64 8.73
CA ASP A 66 -4.04 -13.98 8.83
C ASP A 66 -3.93 -12.68 9.65
N LYS A 67 -3.19 -12.68 10.76
CA LYS A 67 -2.90 -11.47 11.55
C LYS A 67 -2.03 -10.46 10.83
N LEU A 68 -1.03 -10.90 10.07
CA LEU A 68 -0.23 -10.00 9.23
C LEU A 68 -1.09 -9.33 8.15
N LYS A 69 -1.99 -10.07 7.50
CA LYS A 69 -2.91 -9.50 6.50
C LYS A 69 -3.91 -8.55 7.12
N GLU A 70 -4.46 -8.89 8.28
CA GLU A 70 -5.36 -8.03 9.05
C GLU A 70 -4.67 -6.71 9.40
N TYR A 71 -3.48 -6.77 10.01
CA TYR A 71 -2.69 -5.60 10.33
C TYR A 71 -2.34 -4.76 9.08
N ASN A 72 -1.89 -5.38 7.99
CA ASN A 72 -1.54 -4.65 6.76
C ASN A 72 -2.73 -3.86 6.18
N LYS A 73 -3.95 -4.41 6.28
CA LYS A 73 -5.17 -3.71 5.84
C LYS A 73 -5.47 -2.51 6.73
N LEU A 74 -5.37 -2.68 8.05
CA LEU A 74 -5.58 -1.61 9.01
C LEU A 74 -4.50 -0.51 8.86
N SER A 75 -3.22 -0.90 8.79
CA SER A 75 -2.11 0.05 8.62
C SER A 75 -2.21 0.84 7.31
N SER A 76 -2.62 0.18 6.22
CA SER A 76 -2.81 0.84 4.92
C SER A 76 -4.03 1.78 4.92
N SER A 77 -5.11 1.42 5.61
CA SER A 77 -6.30 2.29 5.71
C SER A 77 -6.05 3.51 6.60
N GLN A 78 -5.19 3.39 7.60
CA GLN A 78 -4.83 4.47 8.52
C GLN A 78 -3.73 5.39 8.01
N GLY A 79 -3.03 5.05 6.91
CA GLY A 79 -2.15 5.97 6.20
C GLY A 79 -1.06 6.60 7.08
N GLY A 80 -0.53 5.85 8.05
CA GLY A 80 0.51 6.33 8.99
C GLY A 80 -0.01 6.84 10.34
N LYS A 81 -1.33 6.82 10.59
CA LYS A 81 -1.90 6.99 11.94
C LYS A 81 -1.82 5.66 12.71
N LEU A 82 -1.91 5.72 14.06
CA LEU A 82 -1.85 4.49 14.86
C LEU A 82 -3.00 3.56 14.47
N VAL A 83 -2.67 2.28 14.37
CA VAL A 83 -3.62 1.21 14.11
C VAL A 83 -4.58 1.09 15.30
N ASP A 84 -5.86 0.91 15.01
CA ASP A 84 -6.98 0.81 15.98
C ASP A 84 -7.10 1.95 17.01
N ILE A 85 -6.91 3.21 16.60
CA ILE A 85 -7.25 4.35 17.47
C ILE A 85 -8.76 4.40 17.76
N THR A 86 -9.12 4.23 19.03
CA THR A 86 -10.40 4.69 19.56
C THR A 86 -10.36 6.20 19.80
N PRO A 87 -11.49 6.92 19.68
CA PRO A 87 -11.51 8.38 19.88
C PRO A 87 -11.05 8.80 21.28
N GLU A 88 -11.21 7.94 22.29
CA GLU A 88 -10.69 8.15 23.64
C GLU A 88 -9.17 8.13 23.69
N LYS A 89 -8.54 7.16 23.01
CA LYS A 89 -7.07 7.05 22.95
C LYS A 89 -6.42 8.19 22.19
N GLN A 90 -7.10 8.71 21.16
CA GLN A 90 -6.63 9.92 20.47
C GLN A 90 -6.60 11.13 21.41
N LYS A 91 -7.65 11.32 22.21
CA LYS A 91 -7.72 12.41 23.19
C LYS A 91 -6.64 12.28 24.25
N GLU A 92 -6.47 11.08 24.82
CA GLU A 92 -5.41 10.80 25.80
C GLU A 92 -4.01 11.09 25.21
N TYR A 93 -3.78 10.72 23.95
CA TYR A 93 -2.55 11.04 23.23
C TYR A 93 -2.35 12.56 23.09
N ASP A 94 -3.37 13.30 22.66
CA ASP A 94 -3.26 14.75 22.47
C ASP A 94 -3.08 15.49 23.81
N GLU A 95 -3.75 15.04 24.87
CA GLU A 95 -3.60 15.58 26.24
C GLU A 95 -2.20 15.35 26.79
N THR A 96 -1.70 14.12 26.72
CA THR A 96 -0.34 13.79 27.16
C THR A 96 0.71 14.55 26.36
N PHE A 97 0.52 14.66 25.04
CA PHE A 97 1.40 15.44 24.18
C PHE A 97 1.42 16.93 24.54
N ASN A 98 0.26 17.52 24.85
CA ASN A 98 0.18 18.92 25.28
C ASN A 98 0.82 19.14 26.66
N ASN A 99 0.70 18.18 27.58
CA ASN A 99 1.37 18.25 28.88
C ASN A 99 2.90 18.16 28.75
N LEU A 100 3.39 17.29 27.86
CA LEU A 100 4.81 17.20 27.53
C LEU A 100 5.31 18.52 26.92
N LYS A 101 4.55 19.11 25.98
CA LYS A 101 4.91 20.39 25.38
C LYS A 101 5.11 21.48 26.42
N LYS A 102 4.17 21.62 27.35
CA LYS A 102 4.27 22.60 28.44
C LYS A 102 5.47 22.31 29.36
N SER A 103 5.68 21.05 29.72
CA SER A 103 6.74 20.62 30.65
C SER A 103 8.15 20.90 30.10
N TYR A 104 8.34 20.71 28.80
CA TYR A 104 9.64 20.92 28.14
C TYR A 104 9.77 22.28 27.44
N GLY A 105 8.82 23.20 27.64
CA GLY A 105 8.87 24.53 27.04
C GLY A 105 8.72 24.55 25.52
N ALA A 106 8.11 23.50 24.97
CA ALA A 106 7.97 23.24 23.54
C ALA A 106 7.11 24.23 22.77
N ASP A 107 6.34 25.03 23.49
CA ASP A 107 5.44 26.00 22.88
C ASP A 107 6.22 27.21 22.32
N LYS A 108 7.51 27.35 22.65
CA LYS A 108 8.30 28.58 22.43
C LYS A 108 9.46 28.45 21.44
N GLY A 109 9.69 27.29 20.82
CA GLY A 109 10.85 27.11 19.93
C GLY A 109 10.84 25.84 19.08
N ASP A 110 11.71 25.82 18.07
CA ASP A 110 11.97 24.67 17.20
C ASP A 110 12.85 23.63 17.92
N PHE A 111 12.38 22.38 18.00
CA PHE A 111 13.11 21.26 18.61
C PHE A 111 14.23 20.70 17.76
N SER A 112 14.27 21.10 16.50
CA SER A 112 15.34 20.70 15.58
C SER A 112 16.68 21.36 15.94
N GLN A 113 16.63 22.52 16.61
CA GLN A 113 17.83 23.32 16.90
C GLN A 113 18.04 23.47 18.41
N PHE A 114 19.26 23.19 18.84
CA PHE A 114 19.66 23.33 20.23
C PHE A 114 19.79 24.82 20.63
N PRO A 115 19.36 25.23 21.83
CA PRO A 115 19.44 26.62 22.26
C PRO A 115 20.89 27.10 22.42
N THR A 116 21.14 28.36 22.06
CA THR A 116 22.41 29.02 22.35
C THR A 116 22.36 29.63 23.74
N PHE A 117 23.23 29.17 24.64
CA PHE A 117 23.32 29.71 25.99
C PHE A 117 24.16 30.98 26.01
N THR A 118 23.61 32.04 26.60
CA THR A 118 24.36 33.24 26.96
C THR A 118 24.40 33.34 28.47
N PHE A 119 25.61 33.33 29.03
CA PHE A 119 25.82 33.40 30.46
C PHE A 119 26.19 34.85 30.81
N GLN A 120 25.34 35.50 31.61
CA GLN A 120 25.66 36.81 32.15
C GLN A 120 26.49 36.62 33.41
N GLU A 121 27.59 37.36 33.54
CA GLU A 121 28.45 37.24 34.72
C GLU A 121 27.67 37.67 35.98
N PRO A 122 27.74 36.88 37.07
CA PRO A 122 27.06 37.21 38.32
C PRO A 122 27.69 38.48 38.91
N LYS A 123 26.84 39.48 39.21
CA LYS A 123 27.28 40.66 39.94
C LYS A 123 27.59 40.24 41.38
N LEU A 124 28.86 40.35 41.77
CA LEU A 124 29.31 40.05 43.12
C LEU A 124 28.90 41.21 44.04
N ASP A 125 28.06 40.92 45.04
CA ASP A 125 27.82 41.87 46.12
C ASP A 125 29.05 41.88 47.05
N PRO A 126 29.58 43.07 47.42
CA PRO A 126 30.76 43.16 48.28
C PRO A 126 30.40 42.69 49.70
N ILE A 127 30.73 41.43 50.01
CA ILE A 127 30.60 40.88 51.37
C ILE A 127 31.84 41.32 52.17
N ASN A 128 31.64 42.32 53.05
CA ASN A 128 32.53 42.70 54.16
C ASN A 128 33.99 43.08 53.81
N MET A 129 34.18 44.07 52.94
CA MET A 129 35.38 44.94 53.03
C MET A 129 35.05 46.13 53.95
N LYS A 130 34.90 45.88 55.26
CA LYS A 130 34.96 46.94 56.28
C LYS A 130 36.06 46.59 57.27
N ASP A 131 37.14 47.36 57.14
CA ASP A 131 37.98 47.91 58.19
C ASP A 131 38.79 46.91 59.04
N ASN A 132 39.96 46.54 58.54
CA ASN A 132 41.16 46.38 59.37
C ASN A 132 42.10 47.55 59.03
N ALA A 133 41.77 48.72 59.56
CA ALA A 133 42.67 49.87 59.60
C ALA A 133 43.56 49.79 60.85
#